data_AF-A0A7V4WV84-F1
#
_entry.id   AF-A0A7V4WV84-F1
#
_cell.length_a   1.000
_cell.length_b   1.000
_cell.length_c   1.000
_cell.angle_alpha   90.00
_cell.angle_beta   90.00
_cell.angle_gamma   90.00
#
_symmetry.space_group_name_H-M   'P 1'
#
loop_
_entity.id
_entity.type
_entity.pdbx_description
1 polymer ?
#
loop_
_entity_poly.entity_id
_entity_poly.type
_entity_poly.pdbx_seq_one_letter_code
_entity_poly.pdbx_strand_id
1 'polypeptide(L)'
;MDCQYINQNEIYEKYLLGRLGDAEKKEYEAHLQGCETCRKTLETQREMIAAIRLKAKQDMKREIQLQAGKLREQRPKQDWTVWYKAAAVILLFSVVPALLYYYLHTGTIPLQKKTIPAAEHIEEQQEALPPA
;
A
#
# COMPACT_ATOMS: atom_id res chain seq x y z
N MET A 1 50.33 27.16 13.60
CA MET A 1 50.08 25.87 14.26
C MET A 1 51.19 24.88 13.96
N ASP A 2 51.63 24.11 14.96
CA ASP A 2 52.59 23.02 14.81
C ASP A 2 51.94 21.65 15.01
N CYS A 3 52.65 20.57 14.64
CA CYS A 3 52.13 19.20 14.73
C CYS A 3 51.87 18.74 16.17
N GLN A 4 52.66 19.23 17.13
CA GLN A 4 52.57 18.82 18.54
C GLN A 4 51.29 19.40 19.16
N TYR A 5 51.01 20.67 18.92
CA TYR A 5 49.80 21.36 19.33
C TYR A 5 48.55 20.68 18.77
N ILE A 6 48.58 20.30 17.49
CA ILE A 6 47.45 19.62 16.82
C ILE A 6 47.11 18.31 17.54
N ASN A 7 48.13 17.52 17.89
CA ASN A 7 47.93 16.24 18.59
C ASN A 7 47.47 16.44 20.03
N GLN A 8 48.10 17.36 20.77
CA GLN A 8 47.82 17.59 22.18
C GLN A 8 46.44 18.22 22.44
N ASN A 9 45.92 19.00 21.50
CA ASN A 9 44.64 19.69 21.63
C ASN A 9 43.50 19.03 20.85
N GLU A 10 43.71 17.82 20.34
CA GLU A 10 42.72 17.03 19.58
C GLU A 10 42.11 17.81 18.41
N ILE A 11 42.94 18.61 17.74
CA ILE A 11 42.49 19.53 16.68
C ILE A 11 41.89 18.76 15.50
N TYR A 12 42.40 17.56 15.21
CA TYR A 12 41.84 16.65 14.22
C TYR A 12 40.37 16.33 14.49
N GLU A 13 40.04 15.92 15.71
CA GLU A 13 38.69 15.53 16.09
C GLU A 13 37.77 16.75 16.05
N LYS A 14 38.21 17.88 16.63
CA LYS A 14 37.44 19.13 16.59
C LYS A 14 37.19 19.59 15.16
N TYR A 15 38.15 19.47 14.26
CA TYR A 15 37.99 19.80 12.84
C TYR A 15 36.96 18.89 12.16
N LEU A 16 37.08 17.57 12.34
CA LEU A 16 36.17 16.58 11.74
C LEU A 16 34.73 16.69 12.27
N LEU A 17 34.56 17.09 13.53
CA LEU A 17 33.27 17.32 14.16
C LEU A 17 32.72 18.74 13.93
N GLY A 18 33.45 19.62 13.23
CA GLY A 18 33.03 21.00 12.99
C GLY A 18 32.97 21.87 14.25
N ARG A 19 33.79 21.56 15.26
CA ARG A 19 33.86 22.24 16.57
C ARG A 19 34.99 23.29 16.66
N LEU A 20 35.84 23.41 15.64
CA LEU A 20 36.84 24.49 15.59
C LEU A 20 36.17 25.82 15.25
N GLY A 21 36.59 26.89 15.92
CA GLY A 21 36.22 28.24 15.53
C GLY A 21 36.85 28.65 14.20
N ASP A 22 36.31 29.68 13.54
CA ASP A 22 36.74 30.07 12.19
C ASP A 22 38.22 30.44 12.09
N ALA A 23 38.77 31.12 13.09
CA ALA A 23 40.18 31.50 13.12
C ALA A 23 41.10 30.27 13.24
N GLU A 24 40.78 29.37 14.17
CA GLU A 24 41.54 28.15 14.45
C GLU A 24 41.45 27.17 13.27
N LYS A 25 40.27 27.08 12.63
CA LYS A 25 40.06 26.30 11.42
C LYS A 25 40.95 26.79 10.27
N LYS A 26 41.02 28.10 10.02
CA LYS A 26 41.89 28.67 8.98
C LYS A 26 43.37 28.39 9.26
N GLU A 27 43.78 28.50 10.52
CA GLU A 27 45.16 28.22 10.91
C GLU A 27 45.53 26.74 10.71
N TYR A 28 44.62 25.84 11.05
CA TYR A 28 44.77 24.41 10.83
C TYR A 28 44.79 24.06 9.33
N GLU A 29 43.90 24.63 8.53
CA GLU A 29 43.88 24.46 7.08
C GLU A 29 45.17 24.96 6.42
N ALA A 30 45.72 26.08 6.88
CA ALA A 30 47.02 26.57 6.43
C ALA A 30 48.16 25.58 6.79
N HIS A 31 48.13 24.99 7.99
CA HIS A 31 49.10 23.96 8.37
C HIS A 31 48.99 22.71 7.46
N LEU A 32 47.78 22.26 7.13
CA LEU A 32 47.55 21.11 6.26
C LEU A 32 48.10 21.30 4.83
N GLN A 33 48.21 22.54 4.35
CA GLN A 33 48.83 22.83 3.05
C GLN A 33 50.34 22.55 3.07
N GLY A 34 51.00 22.79 4.20
CA GLY A 34 52.45 22.64 4.36
C GLY A 34 52.91 21.32 4.99
N CYS A 35 52.04 20.57 5.66
CA CYS A 35 52.41 19.34 6.37
C CYS A 35 51.75 18.08 5.77
N GLU A 36 52.56 17.25 5.10
CA GLU A 36 52.08 16.00 4.52
C GLU A 36 51.63 14.98 5.56
N THR A 37 52.33 14.88 6.70
CA THR A 37 52.00 13.94 7.77
C THR A 37 50.60 14.20 8.31
N CYS A 38 50.31 15.46 8.65
CA CYS A 38 49.01 15.84 9.19
C CYS A 38 47.88 15.64 8.17
N ARG A 39 48.14 15.88 6.88
CA ARG A 39 47.20 15.60 5.80
C ARG A 39 46.89 14.10 5.69
N LYS A 40 47.91 13.24 5.69
CA LYS A 40 47.72 11.77 5.65
C LYS A 40 46.93 11.27 6.85
N THR A 41 47.25 11.75 8.05
CA THR A 41 46.51 11.40 9.28
C THR A 41 45.03 11.79 9.16
N LEU A 42 44.74 12.99 8.66
CA LEU A 42 43.36 13.44 8.44
C LEU A 42 42.62 12.58 7.41
N GLU A 43 43.30 12.20 6.32
CA GLU A 43 42.73 11.30 5.30
C GLU A 43 42.41 9.92 5.88
N THR A 44 43.34 9.29 6.62
CA THR A 44 43.09 8.00 7.29
C THR A 44 41.89 8.06 8.23
N GLN A 45 41.76 9.15 9.01
CA GLN A 45 40.61 9.31 9.90
C GLN A 45 39.29 9.47 9.13
N ARG A 46 39.29 10.21 8.02
CA ARG A 46 38.11 10.36 7.16
C ARG A 46 37.69 9.03 6.55
N GLU A 47 38.64 8.24 6.07
CA GLU A 47 38.39 6.89 5.54
C GLU A 47 37.78 5.99 6.61
N MET A 48 38.33 5.99 7.81
CA MET A 48 37.81 5.22 8.94
C MET A 48 36.36 5.61 9.28
N ILE A 49 36.08 6.92 9.38
CA ILE A 49 34.72 7.43 9.64
C ILE A 49 33.77 7.02 8.51
N ALA A 50 34.21 7.11 7.25
CA ALA A 50 33.41 6.70 6.11
C ALA A 50 33.08 5.20 6.14
N ALA A 51 34.05 4.35 6.48
CA ALA A 51 33.85 2.92 6.63
C ALA A 51 32.85 2.59 7.75
N ILE A 52 32.98 3.24 8.91
CA ILE A 52 32.04 3.09 10.03
C ILE A 52 30.63 3.49 9.59
N ARG A 53 30.46 4.64 8.94
CA ARG A 53 29.16 5.11 8.45
C ARG A 53 28.54 4.16 7.43
N LEU A 54 29.34 3.62 6.52
CA LEU A 54 28.87 2.66 5.53
C LEU A 54 28.33 1.39 6.20
N LYS A 55 29.08 0.84 7.15
CA LYS A 55 28.66 -0.35 7.90
C LYS A 55 27.40 -0.08 8.73
N ALA A 56 27.38 1.03 9.48
CA ALA A 56 26.21 1.44 10.26
C ALA A 56 24.95 1.58 9.39
N LYS A 57 25.07 2.17 8.20
CA LYS A 57 23.95 2.28 7.25
C LYS A 57 23.46 0.92 6.76
N GLN A 58 24.36 -0.02 6.49
CA GLN A 58 24.00 -1.39 6.07
C GLN A 58 23.28 -2.13 7.20
N ASP A 59 23.79 -2.05 8.42
CA ASP A 59 23.20 -2.68 9.60
C ASP A 59 21.81 -2.10 9.89
N MET A 60 21.67 -0.77 9.87
CA MET A 60 20.37 -0.11 10.04
C MET A 60 19.38 -0.50 8.95
N LYS A 61 19.82 -0.55 7.68
CA LYS A 61 18.96 -1.00 6.57
C LYS A 61 18.47 -2.44 6.78
N ARG A 62 19.36 -3.33 7.23
CA ARG A 62 19.02 -4.72 7.53
C ARG A 62 18.00 -4.81 8.66
N GLU A 63 18.17 -4.04 9.72
CA GLU A 63 17.23 -4.01 10.83
C GLU A 63 15.86 -3.48 10.42
N ILE A 64 15.81 -2.38 9.66
CA ILE A 64 14.56 -1.83 9.11
C ILE A 64 13.86 -2.87 8.22
N GLN A 65 14.60 -3.58 7.38
CA GLN A 65 14.03 -4.64 6.53
C GLN A 65 13.43 -5.78 7.34
N LEU A 66 14.09 -6.20 8.42
CA LEU A 66 13.57 -7.23 9.32
C LEU A 66 12.30 -6.76 10.04
N GLN A 67 12.28 -5.53 10.54
CA GLN A 67 11.10 -4.97 11.20
C GLN A 67 9.94 -4.76 10.21
N ALA A 68 10.21 -4.24 9.02
CA ALA A 68 9.21 -4.08 7.96
C ALA A 68 8.62 -5.43 7.49
N GLY A 69 9.46 -6.48 7.43
CA GLY A 69 9.02 -7.84 7.14
C GLY A 69 8.03 -8.36 8.19
N LYS A 70 8.37 -8.21 9.48
CA LYS A 70 7.49 -8.60 10.59
C LYS A 70 6.15 -7.86 10.58
N LEU A 71 6.17 -6.55 10.31
CA LEU A 71 4.93 -5.75 10.20
C LEU A 71 4.06 -6.19 9.02
N ARG A 72 4.67 -6.60 7.90
CA ARG A 72 3.94 -7.11 6.73
C ARG A 72 3.29 -8.47 7.02
N GLU A 73 3.95 -9.32 7.79
CA GLU A 73 3.43 -10.64 8.20
C GLU A 73 2.32 -10.52 9.24
N GLN A 74 2.40 -9.52 10.12
CA GLN A 74 1.36 -9.21 11.11
C GLN A 74 0.17 -8.43 10.55
N ARG A 75 0.19 -8.04 9.27
CA ARG A 75 -0.98 -7.40 8.66
C ARG A 75 -2.11 -8.43 8.67
N PRO A 76 -3.21 -8.20 9.42
CA PRO A 76 -4.29 -9.17 9.45
C PRO A 76 -4.74 -9.38 8.02
N LYS A 77 -4.68 -10.62 7.55
CA LYS A 77 -5.34 -11.00 6.30
C LYS A 77 -6.81 -10.73 6.58
N GLN A 78 -7.28 -9.59 6.08
CA GLN A 78 -8.64 -9.16 6.29
C GLN A 78 -9.50 -10.23 5.62
N ASP A 79 -10.08 -11.11 6.44
CA ASP A 79 -10.84 -12.25 5.96
C ASP A 79 -12.08 -11.71 5.24
N TRP A 80 -11.96 -11.58 3.91
CA TRP A 80 -13.04 -11.18 3.02
C TRP A 80 -14.31 -12.04 3.23
N THR A 81 -14.13 -13.26 3.72
CA THR A 81 -15.18 -14.16 4.16
C THR A 81 -16.12 -13.52 5.20
N VAL A 82 -15.61 -12.71 6.13
CA VAL A 82 -16.44 -12.00 7.12
C VAL A 82 -17.31 -10.95 6.45
N TRP A 83 -16.76 -10.22 5.47
CA TRP A 83 -17.51 -9.24 4.69
C TRP A 83 -18.61 -9.90 3.85
N TYR A 84 -18.34 -11.03 3.21
CA TYR A 84 -19.36 -11.79 2.47
C TYR A 84 -20.47 -12.32 3.39
N LYS A 85 -20.13 -12.79 4.60
CA LYS A 85 -21.14 -13.22 5.59
C LYS A 85 -22.03 -12.06 6.01
N ALA A 86 -21.45 -10.88 6.29
CA ALA A 86 -22.21 -9.68 6.64
C ALA A 86 -23.15 -9.25 5.50
N ALA A 87 -22.67 -9.22 4.25
CA ALA A 87 -23.47 -8.89 3.08
C ALA A 87 -24.66 -9.84 2.89
N ALA A 88 -24.44 -11.15 3.08
CA ALA A 88 -25.50 -12.15 2.97
C ALA A 88 -26.60 -11.95 4.02
N VAL A 89 -26.24 -11.62 5.27
CA VAL A 89 -27.22 -11.34 6.33
C VAL A 89 -28.05 -10.10 6.01
N ILE A 90 -27.41 -9.03 5.52
CA ILE A 90 -28.10 -7.78 5.12
C ILE A 90 -29.07 -8.04 3.96
N LEU A 91 -28.65 -8.83 2.96
CA LEU A 91 -29.53 -9.22 1.85
C LEU A 91 -30.72 -10.03 2.34
N LEU A 92 -30.51 -10.99 3.23
CA LEU A 92 -31.59 -11.80 3.78
C LEU A 92 -32.60 -10.93 4.56
N PHE A 93 -32.11 -10.00 5.39
CA PHE A 93 -32.96 -9.08 6.15
C PHE A 93 -33.66 -8.01 5.30
N SER A 94 -33.20 -7.71 4.09
CA SER A 94 -33.88 -6.75 3.20
C SER A 94 -34.85 -7.44 2.24
N VAL A 95 -34.43 -8.57 1.65
CA VAL A 95 -35.19 -9.29 0.63
C VAL A 95 -36.36 -10.06 1.23
N VAL A 96 -36.17 -10.72 2.37
CA VAL A 96 -37.23 -11.54 2.99
C VAL A 96 -38.43 -10.68 3.41
N PRO A 97 -38.28 -9.55 4.12
CA PRO A 97 -39.42 -8.70 4.47
C PRO A 97 -40.05 -8.03 3.25
N ALA A 98 -39.25 -7.64 2.24
CA ALA A 98 -39.78 -7.06 1.02
C ALA A 98 -40.65 -8.05 0.23
N LEU A 99 -40.21 -9.31 0.10
CA LEU A 99 -41.00 -10.38 -0.51
C LEU A 99 -42.25 -10.67 0.31
N LEU A 100 -42.13 -10.76 1.65
CA LEU A 100 -43.26 -11.05 2.52
C LEU A 100 -44.31 -9.93 2.48
N TYR A 101 -43.87 -8.67 2.45
CA TYR A 101 -44.73 -7.51 2.23
C TYR A 101 -45.42 -7.55 0.87
N TYR A 102 -44.67 -7.87 -0.20
CA TYR A 102 -45.22 -8.03 -1.54
C TYR A 102 -46.31 -9.11 -1.56
N TYR A 103 -46.03 -10.32 -1.06
CA TYR A 103 -47.02 -11.41 -1.04
C TYR A 103 -48.28 -11.07 -0.24
N LEU A 104 -48.14 -10.40 0.91
CA LEU A 104 -49.29 -10.00 1.72
C LEU A 104 -50.11 -8.89 1.05
N HIS A 105 -49.48 -7.95 0.34
CA HIS A 105 -50.17 -6.80 -0.22
C HIS A 105 -50.67 -7.02 -1.66
N THR A 106 -49.96 -7.80 -2.47
CA THR A 106 -50.35 -8.16 -3.84
C THR A 106 -51.05 -9.52 -3.93
N GLY A 107 -51.58 -10.02 -2.80
CA GLY A 107 -52.38 -11.25 -2.69
C GLY A 107 -53.73 -11.24 -3.44
N THR A 108 -53.89 -10.37 -4.44
CA THR A 108 -54.88 -10.54 -5.51
C THR A 108 -54.13 -10.52 -6.84
N ILE A 109 -53.58 -11.67 -7.23
CA ILE A 109 -53.23 -11.90 -8.63
C ILE A 109 -54.59 -12.04 -9.34
N PRO A 110 -55.05 -11.08 -10.17
CA PRO A 110 -56.20 -11.36 -11.02
C PRO A 110 -55.72 -12.44 -11.99
N LEU A 111 -56.18 -13.67 -11.78
CA LEU A 111 -56.14 -14.71 -12.81
C LEU A 111 -56.93 -14.13 -13.98
N GLN A 112 -56.22 -13.54 -14.95
CA GLN A 112 -56.83 -13.06 -16.17
C GLN A 112 -57.37 -14.31 -16.86
N LYS A 113 -58.67 -14.56 -16.67
CA LYS A 113 -59.41 -15.64 -17.33
C LYS A 113 -59.38 -15.28 -18.80
N LYS A 114 -58.38 -15.80 -19.52
CA LYS A 114 -58.31 -15.73 -20.98
C LYS A 114 -59.49 -16.56 -21.49
N THR A 115 -60.64 -15.91 -21.64
CA THR A 115 -61.77 -16.43 -22.39
C THR A 115 -61.28 -16.66 -23.81
N ILE A 116 -61.06 -17.93 -24.13
CA ILE A 116 -60.93 -18.41 -25.50
C ILE A 116 -62.27 -18.06 -26.16
N PRO A 117 -62.32 -17.20 -27.18
CA PRO A 117 -63.57 -16.93 -27.88
C PRO A 117 -64.03 -18.24 -28.54
N ALA A 118 -65.30 -18.55 -28.33
CA ALA A 118 -66.00 -19.66 -28.97
C ALA A 118 -65.77 -19.60 -30.48
N ALA A 119 -65.31 -20.71 -31.06
CA ALA A 119 -65.28 -20.91 -32.49
C ALA A 119 -66.72 -21.00 -33.00
N GLU A 120 -67.27 -19.84 -33.36
CA GLU A 120 -68.50 -19.67 -34.09
C GLU A 120 -68.16 -19.70 -35.59
N HIS A 121 -68.96 -20.47 -36.35
CA HIS A 121 -69.03 -20.51 -37.82
C HIS A 121 -67.78 -20.99 -38.59
N ILE A 122 -67.85 -22.20 -39.19
CA ILE A 122 -67.98 -22.42 -40.65
C ILE A 122 -68.49 -23.88 -40.88
N GLU A 123 -69.79 -24.07 -40.86
CA GLU A 123 -70.48 -25.02 -41.77
C GLU A 123 -71.17 -24.16 -42.84
N GLU A 124 -71.44 -24.73 -44.02
CA GLU A 124 -72.21 -24.16 -45.13
C GLU A 124 -71.39 -23.57 -46.30
N GLN A 125 -70.91 -24.45 -47.18
CA GLN A 125 -71.13 -24.31 -48.63
C GLN A 125 -70.95 -25.66 -49.34
N GLN A 126 -72.08 -26.35 -49.48
CA GLN A 126 -72.40 -27.31 -50.54
C GLN A 126 -72.55 -26.56 -51.86
N GLU A 127 -71.82 -26.94 -52.91
CA GLU A 127 -72.29 -26.88 -54.31
C GLU A 127 -71.36 -27.79 -55.15
N ALA A 128 -71.72 -29.06 -55.36
CA ALA A 128 -72.57 -29.58 -56.43
C ALA A 128 -71.93 -29.56 -57.85
N LEU A 129 -71.35 -30.72 -58.20
CA LEU A 129 -71.35 -31.43 -59.50
C LEU A 129 -70.70 -30.77 -60.75
N PRO A 130 -70.35 -31.53 -61.84
CA PRO A 130 -70.86 -32.85 -62.23
C PRO A 130 -69.83 -33.94 -62.64
N PRO A 131 -70.28 -35.22 -62.74
CA PRO A 131 -69.57 -36.31 -63.38
C PRO A 131 -69.78 -36.39 -64.92
N ALA A 132 -68.96 -37.24 -65.54
CA ALA A 132 -68.89 -37.57 -66.97
C ALA A 132 -70.19 -38.11 -67.60
#